data_AF-A0A520Y9U2-F1
#
_entry.id   AF-A0A520Y9U2-F1
#
_cell.length_a   1.000
_cell.length_b   1.000
_cell.length_c   1.000
_cell.angle_alpha   90.00
_cell.angle_beta   90.00
_cell.angle_gamma   90.00
#
_symmetry.space_group_name_H-M   'P 1'
#
loop_
_entity.id
_entity.type
_entity.pdbx_description
1 polymer ?
#
loop_
_entity_poly.entity_id
_entity_poly.type
_entity_poly.pdbx_seq_one_letter_code
_entity_poly.pdbx_strand_id
1 'polypeptide(L)'
;MRSKALQQLNSDLLAICYDSPASPKINFKKGNRPDGWGFAWYPRDGVGASVLKDPHVEYDMAVATAVQRWDRFRSSIFMCHSGTHRGRSFTDTHPFVRSHAGRDWIFAHNGELGRNLDVTLPLDEGLGFEPVGHTDSEHVLCWLMGQVRAAGARSFADLGWPTVHTWLQRLNELGTLNVIWSDGLHVVAYHDQTGFNALHYLRRLPPPSSTKLESDLLELDVSNSVDENRTLTVVSTRPLSAEPWTQLQPGEMKVISRGQLIQTGERVLPRASVPSTRAGGPTWAQAKPATPRMQAAPPQPASNAMPAPTLPTLGAQKGNSHTYDITHQTVYRYQTAVETSSHTVRLQPVRDLTQDVLEYKLEISPPGAAYSYEDVFGNHVLSFQISQP
;
A
#
# COMPACT_ATOMS: atom_id res chain seq x y z
N MET A 1 -38.38 5.66 20.97
CA MET A 1 -36.99 6.17 20.94
C MET A 1 -36.16 5.18 20.14
N ARG A 2 -35.89 5.48 18.87
CA ARG A 2 -35.05 4.65 18.00
C ARG A 2 -33.60 4.75 18.49
N SER A 3 -32.94 3.62 18.71
CA SER A 3 -31.53 3.59 19.04
C SER A 3 -30.75 4.31 17.94
N LYS A 4 -29.82 5.19 18.32
CA LYS A 4 -28.75 5.64 17.44
C LYS A 4 -27.90 4.41 17.14
N ALA A 5 -28.25 3.68 16.08
CA ALA A 5 -27.28 2.83 15.41
C ALA A 5 -26.10 3.75 15.07
N LEU A 6 -24.92 3.43 15.60
CA LEU A 6 -23.68 4.03 15.12
C LEU A 6 -23.70 3.87 13.61
N GLN A 7 -23.65 4.99 12.90
CA GLN A 7 -23.49 5.01 11.46
C GLN A 7 -22.14 4.35 11.18
N GLN A 8 -22.18 3.10 10.72
CA GLN A 8 -21.01 2.35 10.32
C GLN A 8 -20.31 3.20 9.25
N LEU A 9 -19.05 3.58 9.50
CA LEU A 9 -18.25 4.33 8.54
C LEU A 9 -18.14 3.46 7.28
N ASN A 10 -18.87 3.84 6.23
CA ASN A 10 -19.03 3.11 4.97
C ASN A 10 -17.81 3.28 4.05
N SER A 11 -16.60 3.37 4.62
CA SER A 11 -15.37 3.41 3.83
C SER A 11 -14.61 2.11 3.91
N ASP A 12 -14.03 1.71 2.77
CA ASP A 12 -13.20 0.52 2.64
C ASP A 12 -11.88 0.89 1.94
N LEU A 13 -10.81 0.24 2.38
CA LEU A 13 -9.49 0.32 1.78
C LEU A 13 -9.17 -1.01 1.11
N LEU A 14 -8.48 -0.95 -0.02
CA LEU A 14 -7.94 -2.10 -0.71
C LEU A 14 -6.61 -1.73 -1.36
N ALA A 15 -5.61 -2.58 -1.18
CA ALA A 15 -4.40 -2.55 -2.00
C ALA A 15 -4.00 -3.95 -2.43
N ILE A 16 -3.40 -4.03 -3.61
CA ILE A 16 -2.81 -5.24 -4.16
C ILE A 16 -1.37 -4.90 -4.53
N CYS A 17 -0.44 -5.75 -4.11
CA CYS A 17 0.94 -5.70 -4.55
C CYS A 17 1.33 -7.07 -5.11
N TYR A 18 1.59 -7.13 -6.42
CA TYR A 18 2.12 -8.31 -7.11
C TYR A 18 3.64 -8.33 -7.05
N ASP A 19 4.23 -9.51 -7.25
CA ASP A 19 5.67 -9.73 -7.43
C ASP A 19 6.22 -9.20 -8.74
N SER A 20 5.37 -9.09 -9.75
CA SER A 20 5.66 -8.56 -11.08
C SER A 20 4.38 -7.93 -11.64
N PRO A 21 4.48 -7.01 -12.61
CA PRO A 21 3.30 -6.36 -13.15
C PRO A 21 2.26 -7.37 -13.67
N ALA A 22 1.03 -7.17 -13.24
CA ALA A 22 -0.15 -7.99 -13.53
C ALA A 22 -1.27 -7.10 -14.08
N SER A 23 -2.30 -7.72 -14.67
CA SER A 23 -3.46 -7.01 -15.24
C SER A 23 -4.79 -7.60 -14.76
N PRO A 24 -5.12 -7.49 -13.46
CA PRO A 24 -6.38 -7.99 -12.94
C PRO A 24 -7.57 -7.30 -13.60
N LYS A 25 -8.63 -8.04 -13.86
CA LYS A 25 -9.91 -7.45 -14.28
C LYS A 25 -10.62 -6.92 -13.04
N ILE A 26 -11.18 -5.72 -13.16
CA ILE A 26 -11.85 -5.04 -12.04
C ILE A 26 -13.28 -4.77 -12.45
N ASN A 27 -14.22 -5.45 -11.80
CA ASN A 27 -15.65 -5.33 -12.05
C ASN A 27 -16.30 -4.63 -10.85
N PHE A 28 -17.03 -3.55 -11.10
CA PHE A 28 -17.81 -2.88 -10.07
C PHE A 28 -19.20 -3.50 -9.99
N LYS A 29 -19.63 -3.93 -8.80
CA LYS A 29 -20.92 -4.60 -8.59
C LYS A 29 -22.06 -3.59 -8.72
N LYS A 30 -23.16 -3.99 -9.38
CA LYS A 30 -24.35 -3.15 -9.54
C LYS A 30 -25.13 -3.08 -8.22
N GLY A 31 -25.59 -1.89 -7.86
CA GLY A 31 -26.55 -1.67 -6.76
C GLY A 31 -25.93 -1.33 -5.40
N ASN A 32 -24.63 -1.59 -5.20
CA ASN A 32 -23.91 -1.06 -4.04
C ASN A 32 -23.08 0.15 -4.49
N ARG A 33 -23.48 1.34 -4.04
CA ARG A 33 -22.83 2.60 -4.40
C ARG A 33 -22.32 3.26 -3.13
N PRO A 34 -21.03 3.10 -2.80
CA PRO A 34 -20.43 3.89 -1.75
C PRO A 34 -20.55 5.37 -2.12
N ASP A 35 -20.50 6.25 -1.13
CA ASP A 35 -20.51 7.70 -1.32
C ASP A 35 -19.20 8.15 -2.00
N GLY A 36 -18.92 7.71 -3.22
CA GLY A 36 -17.68 7.96 -3.96
C GLY A 36 -16.70 6.78 -3.93
N TRP A 37 -15.86 6.69 -4.95
CA TRP A 37 -14.75 5.73 -5.03
C TRP A 37 -13.58 6.29 -5.81
N GLY A 38 -12.40 5.73 -5.59
CA GLY A 38 -11.24 6.00 -6.42
C GLY A 38 -10.31 4.81 -6.51
N PHE A 39 -9.60 4.74 -7.62
CA PHE A 39 -8.72 3.66 -7.99
C PHE A 39 -7.42 4.21 -8.56
N ALA A 40 -6.30 3.65 -8.15
CA ALA A 40 -4.98 4.13 -8.50
C ALA A 40 -3.99 3.00 -8.75
N TRP A 41 -3.04 3.24 -9.66
CA TRP A 41 -1.99 2.28 -10.02
C TRP A 41 -0.78 2.99 -10.61
N TYR A 42 0.32 2.25 -10.77
CA TYR A 42 1.56 2.73 -11.39
C TYR A 42 1.74 2.02 -12.74
N PRO A 43 1.36 2.65 -13.87
CA PRO A 43 1.40 1.99 -15.17
C PRO A 43 2.80 1.47 -15.52
N ARG A 44 2.87 0.18 -15.86
CA ARG A 44 4.10 -0.55 -16.22
C ARG A 44 5.21 -0.45 -15.17
N ASP A 45 4.83 -0.36 -13.90
CA ASP A 45 5.75 -0.13 -12.78
C ASP A 45 6.60 1.13 -12.94
N GLY A 46 6.06 2.13 -13.63
CA GLY A 46 6.64 3.45 -13.69
C GLY A 46 6.57 4.17 -12.34
N VAL A 47 7.27 5.29 -12.26
CA VAL A 47 7.26 6.15 -11.06
C VAL A 47 6.09 7.14 -11.02
N GLY A 48 5.32 7.25 -12.10
CA GLY A 48 4.11 8.07 -12.18
C GLY A 48 2.86 7.26 -11.89
N ALA A 49 1.94 7.84 -11.13
CA ALA A 49 0.66 7.25 -10.77
C ALA A 49 -0.43 7.65 -11.76
N SER A 50 -1.35 6.74 -12.03
CA SER A 50 -2.64 7.05 -12.66
C SER A 50 -3.73 6.89 -11.62
N VAL A 51 -4.63 7.87 -11.52
CA VAL A 51 -5.73 7.87 -10.54
C VAL A 51 -7.03 8.21 -11.24
N LEU A 52 -8.05 7.40 -10.95
CA LEU A 52 -9.42 7.59 -11.37
C LEU A 52 -10.27 7.77 -10.12
N LYS A 53 -11.16 8.75 -10.13
CA LYS A 53 -12.06 9.01 -9.02
C LYS A 53 -13.44 9.31 -9.56
N ASP A 54 -14.43 8.86 -8.83
CA ASP A 54 -15.81 9.26 -9.04
C ASP A 54 -16.39 9.69 -7.69
N PRO A 55 -16.62 11.00 -7.50
CA PRO A 55 -17.24 11.51 -6.29
C PRO A 55 -18.77 11.36 -6.27
N HIS A 56 -19.39 11.01 -7.41
CA HIS A 56 -20.85 11.03 -7.58
C HIS A 56 -21.47 9.64 -7.48
N VAL A 57 -22.58 9.57 -6.74
CA VAL A 57 -23.38 8.34 -6.54
C VAL A 57 -24.42 8.17 -7.65
N GLU A 58 -24.72 9.23 -8.43
CA GLU A 58 -26.01 9.37 -9.12
C GLU A 58 -25.99 9.22 -10.66
N TYR A 59 -24.83 9.17 -11.31
CA TYR A 59 -24.77 9.06 -12.78
C TYR A 59 -24.04 7.80 -13.29
N ASP A 60 -24.23 7.54 -14.58
CA ASP A 60 -23.78 6.35 -15.29
C ASP A 60 -22.32 6.01 -14.95
N MET A 61 -22.05 4.72 -14.73
CA MET A 61 -20.75 4.17 -14.33
C MET A 61 -19.75 4.26 -15.50
N ALA A 62 -19.69 5.37 -16.22
CA ALA A 62 -18.90 5.55 -17.43
C ALA A 62 -17.41 5.40 -17.13
N VAL A 63 -16.93 6.00 -16.03
CA VAL A 63 -15.54 5.85 -15.55
C VAL A 63 -15.27 4.40 -15.15
N ALA A 64 -16.15 3.79 -14.37
CA ALA A 64 -16.02 2.37 -13.98
C ALA A 64 -16.13 1.41 -15.17
N THR A 65 -16.91 1.74 -16.20
CA THR A 65 -17.05 0.97 -17.45
C THR A 65 -15.80 1.11 -18.30
N ALA A 66 -15.18 2.30 -18.34
CA ALA A 66 -13.89 2.50 -18.99
C ALA A 66 -12.80 1.67 -18.31
N VAL A 67 -12.79 1.62 -16.97
CA VAL A 67 -11.89 0.72 -16.21
C VAL A 67 -12.17 -0.75 -16.52
N GLN A 68 -13.42 -1.19 -16.53
CA GLN A 68 -13.75 -2.59 -16.83
C GLN A 68 -13.34 -3.04 -18.24
N ARG A 69 -13.33 -2.11 -19.20
CA ARG A 69 -13.04 -2.40 -20.62
C ARG A 69 -11.59 -2.23 -20.99
N TRP A 70 -10.77 -1.65 -20.13
CA TRP A 70 -9.40 -1.34 -20.47
C TRP A 70 -8.49 -2.50 -20.07
N ASP A 71 -7.87 -3.12 -21.06
CA ASP A 71 -7.02 -4.30 -20.95
C ASP A 71 -5.54 -3.96 -20.68
N ARG A 72 -5.19 -2.66 -20.63
CA ARG A 72 -3.81 -2.18 -20.48
C ARG A 72 -3.42 -1.80 -19.05
N PHE A 73 -4.17 -2.22 -18.03
CA PHE A 73 -3.84 -2.01 -16.60
C PHE A 73 -2.71 -2.90 -16.12
N ARG A 74 -1.51 -2.75 -16.69
CA ARG A 74 -0.34 -3.49 -16.21
C ARG A 74 0.33 -2.71 -15.08
N SER A 75 0.31 -3.24 -13.87
CA SER A 75 0.97 -2.66 -12.69
C SER A 75 1.24 -3.75 -11.65
N SER A 76 2.27 -3.56 -10.84
CA SER A 76 2.52 -4.36 -9.64
C SER A 76 1.70 -3.85 -8.45
N ILE A 77 1.33 -2.56 -8.42
CA ILE A 77 0.62 -1.96 -7.30
C ILE A 77 -0.71 -1.37 -7.76
N PHE A 78 -1.76 -1.73 -7.04
CA PHE A 78 -3.11 -1.17 -7.20
C PHE A 78 -3.63 -0.74 -5.83
N MET A 79 -4.32 0.40 -5.78
CA MET A 79 -4.94 0.94 -4.57
C MET A 79 -6.36 1.39 -4.88
N CYS A 80 -7.29 1.07 -4.01
CA CYS A 80 -8.69 1.46 -4.11
C CYS A 80 -9.15 2.01 -2.76
N HIS A 81 -9.96 3.04 -2.82
CA HIS A 81 -10.72 3.53 -1.68
C HIS A 81 -12.17 3.66 -2.11
N SER A 82 -13.09 3.27 -1.23
CA SER A 82 -14.51 3.50 -1.43
C SER A 82 -15.12 4.17 -0.21
N GLY A 83 -16.14 4.99 -0.44
CA GLY A 83 -16.75 5.88 0.54
C GLY A 83 -16.06 7.24 0.55
N THR A 84 -16.79 8.27 0.99
CA THR A 84 -16.22 9.59 1.29
C THR A 84 -16.58 9.94 2.72
N HIS A 85 -15.65 10.63 3.38
CA HIS A 85 -15.83 11.04 4.76
C HIS A 85 -16.48 12.43 4.85
N ARG A 86 -16.17 13.35 3.92
CA ARG A 86 -16.68 14.72 3.91
C ARG A 86 -16.69 15.29 2.49
N GLY A 87 -17.87 15.63 1.98
CA GLY A 87 -18.03 16.21 0.65
C GLY A 87 -18.03 15.17 -0.47
N ARG A 88 -18.90 15.40 -1.46
CA ARG A 88 -18.97 14.61 -2.70
C ARG A 88 -18.22 15.34 -3.82
N SER A 89 -16.99 15.75 -3.53
CA SER A 89 -16.15 16.48 -4.47
C SER A 89 -15.01 15.59 -4.95
N PHE A 90 -14.58 15.78 -6.20
CA PHE A 90 -13.44 15.05 -6.75
C PHE A 90 -12.15 15.30 -5.93
N THR A 91 -11.98 16.53 -5.45
CA THR A 91 -10.84 16.96 -4.64
C THR A 91 -10.83 16.37 -3.25
N ASP A 92 -11.97 15.92 -2.71
CA ASP A 92 -12.08 15.27 -1.40
C ASP A 92 -12.16 13.73 -1.49
N THR A 93 -12.16 13.18 -2.70
CA THR A 93 -12.26 11.73 -2.94
C THR A 93 -10.87 11.10 -2.94
N HIS A 94 -10.65 10.08 -2.13
CA HIS A 94 -9.42 9.26 -2.16
C HIS A 94 -9.30 8.43 -3.45
N PRO A 95 -8.09 7.92 -3.79
CA PRO A 95 -6.81 8.19 -3.12
C PRO A 95 -6.21 9.55 -3.52
N PHE A 96 -5.39 10.11 -2.65
CA PHE A 96 -4.65 11.36 -2.91
C PHE A 96 -3.28 11.08 -3.51
N VAL A 97 -2.78 12.00 -4.34
CA VAL A 97 -1.46 11.90 -4.97
C VAL A 97 -0.67 13.17 -4.72
N ARG A 98 0.63 13.03 -4.44
CA ARG A 98 1.60 14.11 -4.47
C ARG A 98 2.90 13.64 -5.13
N SER A 99 3.46 14.47 -5.99
CA SER A 99 4.73 14.18 -6.66
C SER A 99 5.90 14.72 -5.83
N HIS A 100 6.89 13.87 -5.57
CA HIS A 100 8.14 14.28 -4.91
C HIS A 100 9.30 13.43 -5.41
N ALA A 101 10.49 14.02 -5.52
CA ALA A 101 11.72 13.32 -5.92
C ALA A 101 11.63 12.54 -7.25
N GLY A 102 10.77 12.97 -8.17
CA GLY A 102 10.57 12.32 -9.47
C GLY A 102 9.66 11.10 -9.44
N ARG A 103 8.80 10.96 -8.42
CA ARG A 103 7.77 9.92 -8.33
C ARG A 103 6.47 10.44 -7.72
N ASP A 104 5.39 9.74 -7.98
CA ASP A 104 4.11 9.97 -7.34
C ASP A 104 3.96 9.12 -6.09
N TRP A 105 3.40 9.72 -5.05
CA TRP A 105 3.08 9.08 -3.79
C TRP A 105 1.57 9.03 -3.63
N ILE A 106 1.02 7.84 -3.46
CA ILE A 106 -0.43 7.60 -3.40
C ILE A 106 -0.83 7.26 -1.97
N PHE A 107 -1.85 7.95 -1.44
CA PHE A 107 -2.30 7.80 -0.06
C PHE A 107 -3.82 7.63 0.04
N ALA A 108 -4.24 6.62 0.80
CA ALA A 108 -5.62 6.35 1.14
C ALA A 108 -5.76 6.20 2.66
N HIS A 109 -6.77 6.85 3.24
CA HIS A 109 -6.99 6.89 4.68
C HIS A 109 -8.45 6.58 5.00
N ASN A 110 -8.68 5.70 5.95
CA ASN A 110 -9.98 5.34 6.50
C ASN A 110 -9.97 5.61 8.00
N GLY A 111 -10.65 6.69 8.39
CA GLY A 111 -10.68 7.17 9.75
C GLY A 111 -11.09 8.64 9.80
N GLU A 112 -11.08 9.20 11.00
CA GLU A 112 -11.32 10.61 11.26
C GLU A 112 -10.25 11.12 12.22
N LEU A 113 -9.57 12.18 11.82
CA LEU A 113 -8.59 12.85 12.65
C LEU A 113 -9.20 14.09 13.32
N GLY A 114 -8.63 14.47 14.46
CA GLY A 114 -9.05 15.60 15.26
C GLY A 114 -9.00 16.93 14.50
N ARG A 115 -9.66 17.94 15.07
CA ARG A 115 -9.69 19.30 14.51
C ARG A 115 -8.37 20.03 14.76
N ASN A 116 -8.18 21.15 14.05
CA ASN A 116 -7.01 22.04 14.18
C ASN A 116 -5.69 21.42 13.70
N LEU A 117 -5.73 20.64 12.61
CA LEU A 117 -4.53 20.05 12.01
C LEU A 117 -3.50 21.10 11.59
N ASP A 118 -3.93 22.32 11.24
CA ASP A 118 -3.03 23.44 10.94
C ASP A 118 -2.10 23.79 12.12
N VAL A 119 -2.51 23.49 13.35
CA VAL A 119 -1.72 23.75 14.57
C VAL A 119 -0.92 22.52 14.99
N THR A 120 -1.52 21.32 14.93
CA THR A 120 -0.87 20.08 15.41
C THR A 120 0.09 19.48 14.39
N LEU A 121 -0.20 19.69 13.10
CA LEU A 121 0.55 19.25 11.93
C LEU A 121 0.74 20.44 10.97
N PRO A 122 1.49 21.48 11.38
CA PRO A 122 1.68 22.66 10.55
C PRO A 122 2.35 22.30 9.24
N LEU A 123 1.83 22.84 8.15
CA LEU A 123 2.42 22.71 6.82
C LEU A 123 3.48 23.81 6.62
N ASP A 124 4.49 23.52 5.80
CA ASP A 124 5.52 24.49 5.44
C ASP A 124 4.92 25.56 4.51
N GLU A 125 4.76 26.79 5.02
CA GLU A 125 4.19 27.95 4.29
C GLU A 125 5.06 28.42 3.10
N GLY A 126 6.27 27.87 2.93
CA GLY A 126 7.16 28.18 1.82
C GLY A 126 6.85 27.37 0.55
N LEU A 127 7.84 26.62 0.04
CA LEU A 127 7.66 25.73 -1.11
C LEU A 127 6.96 24.40 -0.71
N GLY A 128 6.00 24.48 0.22
CA GLY A 128 5.23 23.40 0.86
C GLY A 128 4.46 22.46 -0.07
N PHE A 129 3.94 21.38 0.51
CA PHE A 129 2.80 20.67 -0.07
C PHE A 129 1.53 21.26 0.55
N GLU A 130 0.56 21.61 -0.29
CA GLU A 130 -0.71 22.20 0.15
C GLU A 130 -1.88 21.29 -0.23
N PRO A 131 -2.90 21.15 0.65
CA PRO A 131 -4.13 20.45 0.32
C PRO A 131 -4.91 21.24 -0.74
N VAL A 132 -5.60 20.52 -1.63
CA VAL A 132 -6.48 21.12 -2.66
C VAL A 132 -7.93 21.05 -2.23
N GLY A 133 -8.33 19.93 -1.63
CA GLY A 133 -9.59 19.74 -0.94
C GLY A 133 -9.52 20.15 0.52
N HIS A 134 -10.51 19.68 1.28
CA HIS A 134 -10.78 20.11 2.66
C HIS A 134 -10.71 18.96 3.67
N THR A 135 -10.25 17.79 3.24
CA THR A 135 -10.18 16.61 4.08
C THR A 135 -8.96 16.63 4.98
N ASP A 136 -9.14 16.11 6.20
CA ASP A 136 -8.04 15.77 7.11
C ASP A 136 -6.99 14.86 6.46
N SER A 137 -7.47 13.94 5.64
CA SER A 137 -6.68 12.95 4.93
C SER A 137 -5.68 13.58 3.96
N GLU A 138 -6.11 14.59 3.18
CA GLU A 138 -5.19 15.28 2.28
C GLU A 138 -4.22 16.20 3.02
N HIS A 139 -4.67 16.84 4.11
CA HIS A 139 -3.79 17.61 5.00
C HIS A 139 -2.67 16.74 5.55
N VAL A 140 -3.00 15.55 6.04
CA VAL A 140 -2.02 14.58 6.55
C VAL A 140 -1.07 14.12 5.45
N LEU A 141 -1.54 13.86 4.24
CA LEU A 141 -0.64 13.55 3.13
C LEU A 141 0.35 14.70 2.90
N CYS A 142 -0.13 15.95 2.86
CA CYS A 142 0.74 17.11 2.66
C CYS A 142 1.79 17.24 3.76
N TRP A 143 1.40 17.01 5.02
CA TRP A 143 2.33 16.98 6.15
C TRP A 143 3.37 15.86 6.02
N LEU A 144 2.93 14.62 5.72
CA LEU A 144 3.81 13.46 5.50
C LEU A 144 4.81 13.73 4.37
N MET A 145 4.37 14.29 3.25
CA MET A 145 5.24 14.62 2.14
C MET A 145 6.24 15.74 2.49
N GLY A 146 5.84 16.69 3.35
CA GLY A 146 6.76 17.65 3.95
C GLY A 146 7.87 16.96 4.76
N GLN A 147 7.52 15.93 5.55
CA GLN A 147 8.51 15.15 6.30
C GLN A 147 9.45 14.34 5.38
N VAL A 148 8.90 13.70 4.33
CA VAL A 148 9.69 13.01 3.29
C VAL A 148 10.71 13.96 2.67
N ARG A 149 10.25 15.16 2.27
CA ARG A 149 11.11 16.19 1.68
C ARG A 149 12.18 16.69 2.65
N ALA A 150 11.80 16.96 3.90
CA ALA A 150 12.74 17.45 4.92
C ALA A 150 13.83 16.42 5.22
N ALA A 151 13.51 15.12 5.13
CA ALA A 151 14.48 14.03 5.25
C ALA A 151 15.35 13.85 3.99
N GLY A 152 15.06 14.55 2.88
CA GLY A 152 15.73 14.36 1.60
C GLY A 152 15.44 13.01 0.94
N ALA A 153 14.37 12.33 1.38
CA ALA A 153 14.04 10.98 0.96
C ALA A 153 13.39 10.95 -0.42
N ARG A 154 13.76 9.94 -1.23
CA ARG A 154 13.24 9.74 -2.58
C ARG A 154 12.29 8.54 -2.66
N SER A 155 12.27 7.70 -1.63
CA SER A 155 11.46 6.51 -1.44
C SER A 155 11.32 6.22 0.05
N PHE A 156 10.44 5.29 0.43
CA PHE A 156 10.36 4.86 1.83
C PHE A 156 11.65 4.21 2.34
N ALA A 157 12.38 3.52 1.46
CA ALA A 157 13.64 2.86 1.84
C ALA A 157 14.69 3.87 2.35
N ASP A 158 14.64 5.13 1.90
CA ASP A 158 15.54 6.19 2.35
C ASP A 158 15.21 6.70 3.77
N LEU A 159 13.97 6.49 4.24
CA LEU A 159 13.50 6.94 5.56
C LEU A 159 13.78 5.93 6.68
N GLY A 160 13.80 4.64 6.32
CA GLY A 160 13.76 3.53 7.27
C GLY A 160 12.37 3.28 7.84
N TRP A 161 12.00 2.00 8.01
CA TRP A 161 10.66 1.60 8.46
C TRP A 161 10.25 2.16 9.84
N PRO A 162 11.12 2.15 10.87
CA PRO A 162 10.75 2.69 12.18
C PRO A 162 10.38 4.18 12.16
N THR A 163 11.00 4.96 11.26
CA THR A 163 10.67 6.38 11.05
C THR A 163 9.25 6.53 10.53
N VAL A 164 8.91 5.76 9.49
CA VAL A 164 7.56 5.76 8.89
C VAL A 164 6.51 5.35 9.92
N HIS A 165 6.77 4.30 10.71
CA HIS A 165 5.86 3.86 11.77
C HIS A 165 5.67 4.91 12.85
N THR A 166 6.75 5.57 13.29
CA THR A 166 6.68 6.67 14.27
C THR A 166 5.81 7.82 13.77
N TRP A 167 5.89 8.17 12.49
CA TRP A 167 5.02 9.20 11.90
C TRP A 167 3.55 8.76 11.91
N LEU A 168 3.27 7.52 11.53
CA LEU A 168 1.89 7.00 11.55
C LEU A 168 1.32 6.89 12.97
N GLN A 169 2.13 6.51 13.96
CA GLN A 169 1.74 6.52 15.37
C GLN A 169 1.38 7.93 15.84
N ARG A 170 2.21 8.92 15.54
CA ARG A 170 1.94 10.34 15.87
C ARG A 170 0.64 10.82 15.24
N LEU A 171 0.36 10.46 13.99
CA LEU A 171 -0.92 10.78 13.35
C LEU A 171 -2.09 10.08 14.05
N ASN A 172 -1.89 8.83 14.48
CA ASN A 172 -2.92 8.04 15.15
C ASN A 172 -3.22 8.50 16.59
N GLU A 173 -2.37 9.33 17.20
CA GLU A 173 -2.70 10.03 18.45
C GLU A 173 -3.81 11.08 18.25
N LEU A 174 -4.02 11.54 17.01
CA LEU A 174 -4.97 12.60 16.69
C LEU A 174 -6.38 12.08 16.39
N GLY A 175 -6.57 10.77 16.23
CA GLY A 175 -7.86 10.18 15.87
C GLY A 175 -7.73 8.74 15.40
N THR A 176 -8.69 8.28 14.60
CA THR A 176 -8.64 6.93 14.03
C THR A 176 -7.87 6.93 12.72
N LEU A 177 -7.01 5.92 12.50
CA LEU A 177 -6.07 5.94 11.37
C LEU A 177 -5.83 4.54 10.78
N ASN A 178 -6.59 4.15 9.76
CA ASN A 178 -6.18 3.10 8.83
C ASN A 178 -5.60 3.73 7.57
N VAL A 179 -4.39 3.32 7.18
CA VAL A 179 -3.68 3.93 6.05
C VAL A 179 -3.19 2.86 5.09
N ILE A 180 -3.31 3.18 3.79
CA ILE A 180 -2.50 2.58 2.73
C ILE A 180 -1.74 3.72 2.05
N TRP A 181 -0.41 3.64 2.05
CA TRP A 181 0.48 4.65 1.48
C TRP A 181 1.55 3.99 0.60
N SER A 182 1.75 4.50 -0.61
CA SER A 182 2.70 3.92 -1.57
C SER A 182 3.56 4.99 -2.24
N ASP A 183 4.82 4.62 -2.49
CA ASP A 183 5.80 5.38 -3.31
C ASP A 183 6.00 4.76 -4.70
N GLY A 184 5.20 3.74 -5.06
CA GLY A 184 5.32 2.99 -6.32
C GLY A 184 6.30 1.82 -6.28
N LEU A 185 7.07 1.66 -5.20
CA LEU A 185 7.93 0.49 -4.97
C LEU A 185 7.46 -0.32 -3.76
N HIS A 186 6.90 0.36 -2.78
CA HIS A 186 6.41 -0.20 -1.54
C HIS A 186 4.94 0.19 -1.32
N VAL A 187 4.22 -0.67 -0.61
CA VAL A 187 2.91 -0.38 -0.03
C VAL A 187 3.04 -0.50 1.49
N VAL A 188 2.84 0.61 2.18
CA VAL A 188 2.74 0.67 3.64
C VAL A 188 1.27 0.56 4.01
N ALA A 189 0.92 -0.44 4.81
CA ALA A 189 -0.39 -0.60 5.41
C ALA A 189 -0.27 -0.45 6.92
N TYR A 190 -1.09 0.41 7.52
CA TYR A 190 -1.10 0.64 8.96
C TYR A 190 -2.52 0.52 9.49
N HIS A 191 -2.67 -0.24 10.58
CA HIS A 191 -3.94 -0.45 11.25
C HIS A 191 -3.99 0.38 12.53
N ASP A 192 -5.13 1.03 12.73
CA ASP A 192 -5.40 1.90 13.85
C ASP A 192 -5.04 1.25 15.21
N GLN A 193 -4.41 2.02 16.10
CA GLN A 193 -3.93 1.58 17.41
C GLN A 193 -5.04 1.16 18.38
N THR A 194 -6.27 1.62 18.15
CA THR A 194 -7.45 1.21 18.93
C THR A 194 -8.21 0.05 18.27
N GLY A 195 -7.80 -0.38 17.07
CA GLY A 195 -8.48 -1.38 16.27
C GLY A 195 -9.72 -0.83 15.56
N PHE A 196 -9.79 0.49 15.33
CA PHE A 196 -10.86 1.09 14.56
C PHE A 196 -10.86 0.53 13.13
N ASN A 197 -11.97 -0.11 12.75
CA ASN A 197 -12.19 -0.78 11.48
C ASN A 197 -11.07 -1.78 11.14
N ALA A 198 -11.37 -3.08 11.19
CA ALA A 198 -10.33 -4.08 10.99
C ALA A 198 -9.61 -3.90 9.64
N LEU A 199 -8.30 -4.16 9.63
CA LEU A 199 -7.51 -4.24 8.40
C LEU A 199 -6.91 -5.64 8.31
N HIS A 200 -7.01 -6.26 7.14
CA HIS A 200 -6.60 -7.63 6.91
C HIS A 200 -5.61 -7.70 5.77
N TYR A 201 -4.77 -8.73 5.75
CA TYR A 201 -3.95 -9.08 4.61
C TYR A 201 -4.02 -10.56 4.26
N LEU A 202 -3.78 -10.85 3.00
CA LEU A 202 -3.63 -12.20 2.46
C LEU A 202 -2.47 -12.18 1.48
N ARG A 203 -1.50 -13.07 1.69
CA ARG A 203 -0.48 -13.37 0.67
C ARG A 203 -0.86 -14.66 -0.03
N ARG A 204 -1.01 -14.58 -1.34
CA ARG A 204 -1.36 -15.71 -2.21
C ARG A 204 -0.15 -16.09 -3.05
N LEU A 205 0.19 -17.38 -3.01
CA LEU A 205 1.23 -17.98 -3.85
C LEU A 205 0.57 -18.71 -5.02
N PRO A 206 1.21 -18.78 -6.20
CA PRO A 206 0.71 -19.56 -7.31
C PRO A 206 0.88 -21.08 -7.07
N PRO A 207 -0.02 -21.93 -7.62
CA PRO A 207 -1.27 -21.56 -8.25
C PRO A 207 -2.34 -21.17 -7.20
N PRO A 208 -3.18 -20.16 -7.48
CA PRO A 208 -4.19 -19.69 -6.54
C PRO A 208 -5.32 -20.71 -6.36
N SER A 209 -5.88 -20.82 -5.15
CA SER A 209 -7.06 -21.65 -4.87
C SER A 209 -8.36 -21.05 -5.43
N SER A 210 -8.39 -19.72 -5.61
CA SER A 210 -9.46 -18.95 -6.24
C SER A 210 -8.86 -17.82 -7.05
N THR A 211 -9.42 -17.55 -8.23
CA THR A 211 -9.04 -16.42 -9.08
C THR A 211 -9.86 -15.17 -8.81
N LYS A 212 -10.89 -15.26 -7.97
CA LYS A 212 -11.76 -14.13 -7.64
C LYS A 212 -11.51 -13.63 -6.22
N LEU A 213 -11.50 -12.30 -6.08
CA LEU A 213 -11.52 -11.57 -4.82
C LEU A 213 -12.70 -10.61 -4.87
N GLU A 214 -13.60 -10.69 -3.91
CA GLU A 214 -14.86 -9.96 -3.95
C GLU A 214 -15.09 -9.16 -2.68
N SER A 215 -15.42 -7.89 -2.84
CA SER A 215 -16.02 -7.05 -1.81
C SER A 215 -17.49 -6.76 -2.15
N ASP A 216 -18.15 -5.98 -1.30
CA ASP A 216 -19.48 -5.48 -1.61
C ASP A 216 -19.47 -4.48 -2.79
N LEU A 217 -18.35 -3.79 -3.03
CA LEU A 217 -18.20 -2.79 -4.10
C LEU A 217 -17.71 -3.42 -5.41
N LEU A 218 -16.68 -4.24 -5.34
CA LEU A 218 -15.93 -4.67 -6.52
C LEU A 218 -15.62 -6.17 -6.48
N GLU A 219 -15.47 -6.75 -7.65
CA GLU A 219 -14.91 -8.06 -7.91
C GLU A 219 -13.60 -7.86 -8.67
N LEU A 220 -12.51 -8.41 -8.15
CA LEU A 220 -11.25 -8.54 -8.85
C LEU A 220 -11.15 -9.97 -9.36
N ASP A 221 -10.82 -10.10 -10.62
CA ASP A 221 -10.60 -11.38 -11.28
C ASP A 221 -9.15 -11.45 -11.78
N VAL A 222 -8.39 -12.37 -11.19
CA VAL A 222 -6.99 -12.69 -11.50
C VAL A 222 -6.85 -13.96 -12.35
N SER A 223 -7.93 -14.41 -13.01
CA SER A 223 -7.95 -15.60 -13.88
C SER A 223 -7.16 -15.48 -15.18
N ASN A 224 -6.44 -14.39 -15.37
CA ASN A 224 -5.50 -14.30 -16.47
C ASN A 224 -4.35 -15.29 -16.21
N SER A 225 -4.08 -16.19 -17.16
CA SER A 225 -3.05 -17.23 -17.06
C SER A 225 -1.66 -16.76 -16.58
N VAL A 226 -1.31 -15.48 -16.77
CA VAL A 226 -0.08 -14.91 -16.23
C VAL A 226 -0.24 -14.47 -14.79
N ASP A 227 -1.36 -13.83 -14.45
CA ASP A 227 -1.67 -13.36 -13.09
C ASP A 227 -1.87 -14.54 -12.12
N GLU A 228 -2.41 -15.67 -12.60
CA GLU A 228 -2.50 -16.93 -11.85
C GLU A 228 -1.13 -17.50 -11.45
N ASN A 229 -0.06 -17.10 -12.15
CA ASN A 229 1.32 -17.49 -11.85
C ASN A 229 2.07 -16.40 -11.06
N ARG A 230 1.37 -15.39 -10.51
CA ARG A 230 1.97 -14.32 -9.71
C ARG A 230 1.73 -14.54 -8.23
N THR A 231 2.76 -14.23 -7.45
CA THR A 231 2.57 -13.99 -6.02
C THR A 231 1.95 -12.62 -5.84
N LEU A 232 0.92 -12.52 -5.01
CA LEU A 232 0.32 -11.25 -4.66
C LEU A 232 0.07 -11.17 -3.17
N THR A 233 0.21 -9.97 -2.62
CA THR A 233 -0.26 -9.64 -1.28
C THR A 233 -1.37 -8.61 -1.39
N VAL A 234 -2.53 -8.92 -0.82
CA VAL A 234 -3.68 -8.03 -0.74
C VAL A 234 -3.80 -7.51 0.68
N VAL A 235 -4.13 -6.23 0.82
CA VAL A 235 -4.56 -5.61 2.07
C VAL A 235 -5.97 -5.08 1.86
N SER A 236 -6.89 -5.35 2.77
CA SER A 236 -8.28 -4.91 2.67
C SER A 236 -8.91 -4.72 4.04
N THR A 237 -9.84 -3.79 4.17
CA THR A 237 -10.65 -3.63 5.41
C THR A 237 -11.44 -4.91 5.74
N ARG A 238 -11.76 -5.72 4.72
CA ARG A 238 -12.50 -6.97 4.90
C ARG A 238 -11.88 -8.10 4.09
N PRO A 239 -11.92 -9.36 4.59
CA PRO A 239 -11.59 -10.53 3.78
C PRO A 239 -12.40 -10.56 2.49
N LEU A 240 -11.73 -10.79 1.35
CA LEU A 240 -12.36 -10.79 0.02
C LEU A 240 -12.58 -12.19 -0.56
N SER A 241 -12.28 -13.23 0.22
CA SER A 241 -12.42 -14.63 -0.17
C SER A 241 -12.54 -15.50 1.09
N ALA A 242 -12.81 -16.80 0.89
CA ALA A 242 -12.85 -17.78 1.98
C ALA A 242 -11.46 -18.24 2.45
N GLU A 243 -10.37 -17.71 1.88
CA GLU A 243 -9.00 -18.01 2.31
C GLU A 243 -8.73 -17.49 3.74
N PRO A 244 -7.69 -18.00 4.42
CA PRO A 244 -7.36 -17.56 5.77
C PRO A 244 -6.67 -16.18 5.77
N TRP A 245 -7.46 -15.11 5.68
CA TRP A 245 -6.98 -13.75 5.85
C TRP A 245 -6.47 -13.52 7.27
N THR A 246 -5.36 -12.81 7.40
CA THR A 246 -4.79 -12.43 8.70
C THR A 246 -5.16 -10.99 9.01
N GLN A 247 -5.80 -10.76 10.16
CA GLN A 247 -6.07 -9.40 10.64
C GLN A 247 -4.78 -8.79 11.20
N LEU A 248 -4.50 -7.54 10.83
CA LEU A 248 -3.43 -6.75 11.42
C LEU A 248 -3.76 -6.47 12.88
N GLN A 249 -2.75 -6.52 13.74
CA GLN A 249 -2.90 -6.11 15.14
C GLN A 249 -3.10 -4.58 15.23
N PRO A 250 -3.79 -4.07 16.26
CA PRO A 250 -3.89 -2.62 16.45
C PRO A 250 -2.50 -1.97 16.55
N GLY A 251 -2.27 -0.91 15.77
CA GLY A 251 -1.00 -0.18 15.70
C GLY A 251 0.09 -0.89 14.88
N GLU A 252 -0.24 -2.01 14.23
CA GLU A 252 0.69 -2.73 13.37
C GLU A 252 0.87 -2.03 12.03
N MET A 253 2.13 -1.93 11.59
CA MET A 253 2.51 -1.56 10.24
C MET A 253 3.01 -2.78 9.48
N LYS A 254 2.53 -2.96 8.24
CA LYS A 254 3.08 -3.89 7.26
C LYS A 254 3.64 -3.10 6.09
N VAL A 255 4.81 -3.52 5.63
CA VAL A 255 5.42 -3.03 4.40
C VAL A 255 5.43 -4.17 3.40
N ILE A 256 4.94 -3.89 2.19
CA ILE A 256 4.84 -4.86 1.12
C ILE A 256 5.62 -4.34 -0.09
N SER A 257 6.45 -5.18 -0.68
CA SER A 257 7.11 -4.89 -1.96
C SER A 257 7.21 -6.17 -2.76
N ARG A 258 6.93 -6.10 -4.06
CA ARG A 258 6.93 -7.25 -4.97
C ARG A 258 6.17 -8.46 -4.39
N GLY A 259 4.95 -8.23 -3.88
CA GLY A 259 4.11 -9.29 -3.30
C GLY A 259 4.67 -9.97 -2.06
N GLN A 260 5.77 -9.46 -1.48
CA GLN A 260 6.39 -9.96 -0.25
C GLN A 260 6.18 -8.99 0.91
N LEU A 261 6.02 -9.54 2.11
CA LEU A 261 6.04 -8.77 3.35
C LEU A 261 7.48 -8.50 3.74
N ILE A 262 7.84 -7.23 3.84
CA ILE A 262 9.16 -6.77 4.27
C ILE A 262 9.18 -6.74 5.80
N GLN A 263 10.24 -7.28 6.38
CA GLN A 263 10.45 -7.22 7.82
C GLN A 263 10.82 -5.78 8.22
N THR A 264 9.97 -5.14 9.02
CA THR A 264 10.17 -3.76 9.47
C THR A 264 11.07 -3.66 10.70
N GLY A 265 11.36 -4.78 11.36
CA GLY A 265 12.11 -4.82 12.62
C GLY A 265 11.32 -4.37 13.84
N GLU A 266 10.05 -4.00 13.66
CA GLU A 266 9.16 -3.55 14.72
C GLU A 266 8.64 -4.71 15.56
N ARG A 267 8.44 -4.46 16.85
CA ARG A 267 7.69 -5.34 17.75
C ARG A 267 6.43 -4.60 18.17
N VAL A 268 5.29 -5.01 17.61
CA VAL A 268 3.99 -4.65 18.17
C VAL A 268 3.84 -5.47 19.45
N LEU A 269 3.86 -4.81 20.61
CA LEU A 269 3.62 -5.49 21.87
C LEU A 269 2.15 -5.93 21.92
N PRO A 270 1.86 -7.23 22.13
CA PRO A 270 0.49 -7.66 22.37
C PRO A 270 -0.05 -6.91 23.58
N ARG A 271 -1.23 -6.31 23.44
CA ARG A 271 -1.87 -5.65 24.59
C ARG A 271 -2.19 -6.71 25.63
N ALA A 272 -1.80 -6.47 26.89
CA ALA A 272 -2.29 -7.25 28.01
C ALA A 272 -3.83 -7.17 28.00
N SER A 273 -4.51 -8.31 27.97
CA SER A 273 -5.96 -8.39 28.04
C SER A 273 -6.43 -7.64 29.28
N VAL A 274 -7.04 -6.47 29.12
CA VAL A 274 -7.68 -5.78 30.25
C VAL A 274 -8.91 -6.63 30.59
N PRO A 275 -9.01 -7.24 31.79
CA PRO A 275 -10.19 -8.00 32.15
C PRO A 275 -11.39 -7.04 32.14
N SER A 276 -12.48 -7.42 31.46
CA SER A 276 -13.71 -6.66 31.50
C SER A 276 -14.33 -6.77 32.91
N THR A 277 -13.90 -5.95 33.84
CA THR A 277 -14.61 -5.80 35.12
C THR A 277 -15.87 -4.98 34.86
N ARG A 278 -17.01 -5.67 34.70
CA ARG A 278 -18.32 -5.08 34.98
C ARG A 278 -18.37 -4.74 36.47
N ALA A 279 -18.28 -3.46 36.82
CA ALA A 279 -18.59 -2.99 38.16
C ALA A 279 -19.11 -1.54 38.12
N GLY A 280 -20.30 -1.35 38.69
CA GLY A 280 -20.79 -0.16 39.42
C GLY A 280 -20.63 1.22 38.79
N GLY A 281 -21.75 1.91 38.55
CA GLY A 281 -21.75 3.31 38.12
C GLY A 281 -21.01 4.24 39.08
N PRO A 282 -20.35 5.31 38.58
CA PRO A 282 -19.58 6.19 39.43
C PRO A 282 -20.50 7.14 40.20
N THR A 283 -20.42 7.05 41.52
CA THR A 283 -20.84 8.08 42.47
C THR A 283 -19.82 9.21 42.39
N TRP A 284 -20.23 10.39 41.93
CA TRP A 284 -19.37 11.57 41.85
C TRP A 284 -19.21 12.18 43.25
N ALA A 285 -18.09 11.90 43.92
CA ALA A 285 -17.61 12.67 45.07
C ALA A 285 -16.65 13.77 44.57
N GLN A 286 -16.94 15.01 44.94
CA GLN A 286 -16.21 16.22 44.53
C GLN A 286 -14.80 16.24 45.13
N ALA A 287 -13.77 16.34 44.28
CA ALA A 287 -12.41 16.70 44.68
C ALA A 287 -12.10 18.15 44.22
N LYS A 288 -11.59 18.96 45.15
CA LYS A 288 -11.23 20.38 44.95
C LYS A 288 -10.01 20.54 44.02
N PRO A 289 -9.94 21.62 43.22
CA PRO A 289 -8.81 21.88 42.32
C PRO A 289 -7.59 22.42 43.07
N ALA A 290 -6.40 21.89 42.78
CA ALA A 290 -5.11 22.46 43.17
C ALA A 290 -4.51 23.21 41.97
N THR A 291 -4.15 24.47 42.20
CA THR A 291 -3.56 25.40 41.23
C THR A 291 -2.07 25.10 41.01
N PRO A 292 -1.58 24.94 39.76
CA PRO A 292 -0.14 24.89 39.51
C PRO A 292 0.45 26.30 39.39
N ARG A 293 1.56 26.52 40.09
CA ARG A 293 2.30 27.79 40.17
C ARG A 293 3.39 27.80 39.08
N MET A 294 3.23 28.61 38.04
CA MET A 294 4.28 28.87 37.04
C MET A 294 5.36 29.80 37.62
N GLN A 295 6.63 29.46 37.43
CA GLN A 295 7.76 30.40 37.55
C GLN A 295 8.31 30.68 36.14
N ALA A 296 8.39 31.96 35.79
CA ALA A 296 8.97 32.43 34.54
C ALA A 296 10.46 32.72 34.71
N ALA A 297 11.28 32.29 33.77
CA ALA A 297 12.70 32.68 33.68
C ALA A 297 12.86 33.91 32.75
N PRO A 298 13.82 34.81 33.02
CA PRO A 298 14.00 36.05 32.25
C PRO A 298 14.72 35.83 30.90
N PRO A 299 14.56 36.75 29.92
CA PRO A 299 15.05 36.57 28.56
C PRO A 299 16.55 36.87 28.43
N GLN A 300 17.24 36.12 27.56
CA GLN A 300 18.61 36.42 27.13
C GLN A 300 18.64 37.31 25.88
N PRO A 301 19.64 38.18 25.71
CA PRO A 301 19.72 39.13 24.61
C PRO A 301 20.19 38.46 23.29
N ALA A 302 19.63 38.94 22.19
CA ALA A 302 19.93 38.50 20.83
C ALA A 302 21.33 38.96 20.37
N SER A 303 22.15 38.04 19.84
CA SER A 303 23.32 38.37 19.03
C SER A 303 23.04 38.09 17.56
N ASN A 304 23.01 39.15 16.76
CA ASN A 304 23.01 39.11 15.30
C ASN A 304 24.36 38.63 14.75
N ALA A 305 24.35 37.56 13.96
CA ALA A 305 25.09 37.42 12.70
C ALA A 305 24.78 36.04 12.08
N MET A 306 23.91 36.00 11.06
CA MET A 306 23.69 34.80 10.24
C MET A 306 24.85 34.65 9.25
N PRO A 307 25.60 33.54 9.23
CA PRO A 307 26.40 33.20 8.07
C PRO A 307 25.48 32.83 6.90
N ALA A 308 25.87 33.23 5.69
CA ALA A 308 25.14 32.90 4.45
C ALA A 308 24.90 31.38 4.35
N PRO A 309 23.73 30.92 3.87
CA PRO A 309 23.43 29.51 3.77
C PRO A 309 24.37 28.87 2.72
N THR A 310 25.33 28.10 3.20
CA THR A 310 26.02 27.10 2.37
C THR A 310 24.98 26.10 1.91
N LEU A 311 24.71 26.08 0.59
CA LEU A 311 23.95 25.03 -0.07
C LEU A 311 24.51 23.67 0.37
N PRO A 312 23.68 22.77 0.94
CA PRO A 312 24.13 21.43 1.22
C PRO A 312 24.46 20.75 -0.10
N THR A 313 25.71 20.32 -0.25
CA THR A 313 26.12 19.39 -1.30
C THR A 313 25.21 18.17 -1.23
N LEU A 314 24.42 17.95 -2.28
CA LEU A 314 23.65 16.73 -2.54
C LEU A 314 24.63 15.55 -2.57
N GLY A 315 24.88 14.95 -1.41
CA GLY A 315 25.44 13.62 -1.30
C GLY A 315 24.36 12.67 -1.80
N ALA A 316 24.44 12.27 -3.08
CA ALA A 316 23.71 11.12 -3.57
C ALA A 316 24.19 9.90 -2.76
N GLN A 317 23.46 9.57 -1.69
CA GLN A 317 23.58 8.29 -1.03
C GLN A 317 23.20 7.24 -2.08
N LYS A 318 24.21 6.65 -2.72
CA LYS A 318 24.03 5.49 -3.59
C LYS A 318 23.41 4.40 -2.71
N GLY A 319 22.16 4.03 -2.99
CA GLY A 319 21.58 2.84 -2.38
C GLY A 319 22.54 1.65 -2.53
N ASN A 320 22.68 0.85 -1.48
CA ASN A 320 23.53 -0.34 -1.52
C ASN A 320 23.02 -1.29 -2.62
N SER A 321 23.71 -1.31 -3.76
CA SER A 321 23.49 -2.33 -4.79
C SER A 321 24.11 -3.64 -4.31
N HIS A 322 23.32 -4.70 -4.34
CA HIS A 322 23.76 -6.04 -4.00
C HIS A 322 23.75 -6.89 -5.27
N THR A 323 24.79 -7.68 -5.47
CA THR A 323 24.86 -8.66 -6.55
C THR A 323 24.56 -10.04 -5.96
N TYR A 324 23.60 -10.74 -6.58
CA TYR A 324 23.23 -12.10 -6.20
C TYR A 324 23.60 -13.06 -7.31
N ASP A 325 24.14 -14.22 -6.93
CA ASP A 325 24.25 -15.38 -7.80
C ASP A 325 23.16 -16.38 -7.38
N ILE A 326 22.27 -16.71 -8.32
CA ILE A 326 21.09 -17.54 -8.06
C ILE A 326 21.16 -18.77 -8.96
N THR A 327 21.33 -19.93 -8.33
CA THR A 327 21.24 -21.23 -9.01
C THR A 327 19.91 -21.90 -8.68
N HIS A 328 19.12 -22.23 -9.70
CA HIS A 328 17.90 -23.02 -9.57
C HIS A 328 18.07 -24.35 -10.31
N GLN A 329 17.84 -25.47 -9.62
CA GLN A 329 17.90 -26.81 -10.19
C GLN A 329 16.58 -27.54 -9.94
N THR A 330 15.93 -27.98 -11.02
CA THR A 330 14.78 -28.89 -10.95
C THR A 330 15.19 -30.24 -11.52
N VAL A 331 14.94 -31.31 -10.77
CA VAL A 331 15.23 -32.70 -11.19
C VAL A 331 13.95 -33.51 -11.15
N TYR A 332 13.52 -34.00 -12.31
CA TYR A 332 12.40 -34.92 -12.42
C TYR A 332 12.90 -36.35 -12.28
N ARG A 333 12.22 -37.15 -11.45
CA ARG A 333 12.50 -38.58 -11.26
C ARG A 333 11.21 -39.35 -11.48
N TYR A 334 11.23 -40.27 -12.43
CA TYR A 334 10.07 -41.08 -12.79
C TYR A 334 10.27 -42.53 -12.32
N GLN A 335 9.20 -43.15 -11.84
CA GLN A 335 9.22 -44.57 -11.44
C GLN A 335 9.21 -45.50 -12.66
N THR A 336 8.61 -45.04 -13.77
CA THR A 336 8.53 -45.72 -15.06
C THR A 336 9.21 -44.89 -16.12
N ALA A 337 9.74 -45.53 -17.16
CA ALA A 337 10.28 -44.83 -18.32
C ALA A 337 9.23 -43.91 -18.92
N VAL A 338 9.59 -42.66 -19.17
CA VAL A 338 8.75 -41.68 -19.85
C VAL A 338 9.23 -41.62 -21.30
N GLU A 339 8.31 -41.70 -22.25
CA GLU A 339 8.68 -41.64 -23.68
C GLU A 339 8.94 -40.20 -24.12
N THR A 340 8.12 -39.27 -23.65
CA THR A 340 8.22 -37.84 -23.96
C THR A 340 7.86 -36.99 -22.75
N SER A 341 8.58 -35.89 -22.54
CA SER A 341 8.18 -34.85 -21.60
C SER A 341 8.18 -33.49 -22.26
N SER A 342 7.16 -32.69 -21.95
CA SER A 342 6.99 -31.33 -22.46
C SER A 342 6.97 -30.36 -21.31
N HIS A 343 7.77 -29.30 -21.41
CA HIS A 343 7.97 -28.33 -20.34
C HIS A 343 7.81 -26.92 -20.87
N THR A 344 7.39 -26.03 -19.98
CA THR A 344 7.38 -24.58 -20.19
C THR A 344 7.99 -23.93 -18.98
N VAL A 345 9.03 -23.13 -19.20
CA VAL A 345 9.88 -22.56 -18.16
C VAL A 345 9.92 -21.04 -18.32
N ARG A 346 9.75 -20.34 -17.21
CA ARG A 346 9.78 -18.87 -17.09
C ARG A 346 10.76 -18.46 -15.98
N LEU A 347 12.02 -18.86 -16.16
CA LEU A 347 13.08 -18.68 -15.15
C LEU A 347 14.06 -17.55 -15.45
N GLN A 348 13.93 -16.89 -16.61
CA GLN A 348 14.72 -15.70 -16.89
C GLN A 348 14.29 -14.58 -15.93
N PRO A 349 15.18 -14.03 -15.10
CA PRO A 349 14.81 -12.97 -14.18
C PRO A 349 14.33 -11.73 -14.94
N VAL A 350 13.42 -10.98 -14.34
CA VAL A 350 12.88 -9.75 -14.91
C VAL A 350 13.87 -8.60 -14.68
N ARG A 351 13.99 -7.70 -15.66
CA ARG A 351 14.65 -6.39 -15.50
C ARG A 351 13.61 -5.33 -15.20
N ASP A 352 13.86 -4.47 -14.23
CA ASP A 352 12.97 -3.38 -13.85
C ASP A 352 13.74 -2.19 -13.23
N LEU A 353 13.03 -1.25 -12.59
CA LEU A 353 13.62 -0.04 -12.01
C LEU A 353 14.59 -0.30 -10.85
N THR A 354 14.51 -1.45 -10.19
CA THR A 354 15.34 -1.79 -9.02
C THR A 354 16.16 -3.06 -9.19
N GLN A 355 16.00 -3.78 -10.30
CA GLN A 355 16.73 -5.01 -10.62
C GLN A 355 17.23 -5.02 -12.06
N ASP A 356 18.51 -5.35 -12.23
CA ASP A 356 19.11 -5.65 -13.53
C ASP A 356 19.59 -7.11 -13.58
N VAL A 357 19.69 -7.66 -14.79
CA VAL A 357 20.14 -9.03 -15.05
C VAL A 357 21.48 -8.96 -15.77
N LEU A 358 22.55 -9.24 -15.02
CA LEU A 358 23.92 -9.19 -15.53
C LEU A 358 24.24 -10.40 -16.42
N GLU A 359 23.86 -11.60 -15.96
CA GLU A 359 24.05 -12.85 -16.67
C GLU A 359 22.84 -13.77 -16.42
N TYR A 360 22.46 -14.56 -17.43
CA TYR A 360 21.44 -15.58 -17.33
C TYR A 360 21.84 -16.78 -18.20
N LYS A 361 21.80 -17.97 -17.59
CA LYS A 361 22.07 -19.24 -18.26
C LYS A 361 21.01 -20.25 -17.86
N LEU A 362 20.47 -20.97 -18.83
CA LEU A 362 19.56 -22.08 -18.61
C LEU A 362 20.07 -23.31 -19.34
N GLU A 363 20.29 -24.38 -18.58
CA GLU A 363 20.73 -25.68 -19.09
C GLU A 363 19.62 -26.71 -18.93
N ILE A 364 19.42 -27.53 -19.95
CA ILE A 364 18.44 -28.61 -19.96
C ILE A 364 19.19 -29.92 -20.20
N SER A 365 18.98 -30.91 -19.33
CA SER A 365 19.56 -32.23 -19.44
C SER A 365 18.51 -33.31 -19.15
N PRO A 366 18.31 -34.30 -20.04
CA PRO A 366 18.94 -34.43 -21.35
C PRO A 366 18.46 -33.34 -22.33
N PRO A 367 19.25 -32.98 -23.36
CA PRO A 367 18.90 -31.91 -24.28
C PRO A 367 17.63 -32.27 -25.08
N GLY A 368 16.76 -31.27 -25.28
CA GLY A 368 15.52 -31.41 -26.03
C GLY A 368 15.37 -30.32 -27.10
N ALA A 369 14.41 -30.50 -27.99
CA ALA A 369 14.03 -29.43 -28.93
C ALA A 369 13.38 -28.30 -28.12
N ALA A 370 13.99 -27.12 -28.15
CA ALA A 370 13.53 -25.96 -27.39
C ALA A 370 13.25 -24.78 -28.31
N TYR A 371 12.23 -24.00 -27.97
CA TYR A 371 11.94 -22.73 -28.62
C TYR A 371 11.70 -21.66 -27.55
N SER A 372 12.22 -20.47 -27.81
CA SER A 372 12.06 -19.31 -26.92
C SER A 372 11.21 -18.25 -27.59
N TYR A 373 10.37 -17.58 -26.81
CA TYR A 373 9.55 -16.47 -27.26
C TYR A 373 9.27 -15.51 -26.10
N GLU A 374 8.95 -14.27 -26.43
CA GLU A 374 8.40 -13.31 -25.48
C GLU A 374 6.87 -13.40 -25.56
N ASP A 375 6.21 -13.62 -24.42
CA ASP A 375 4.74 -13.59 -24.40
C ASP A 375 4.21 -12.15 -24.50
N VAL A 376 2.89 -11.99 -24.71
CA VAL A 376 2.25 -10.66 -24.86
C VAL A 376 2.37 -9.76 -23.61
N PHE A 377 2.97 -10.28 -22.53
CA PHE A 377 3.17 -9.61 -21.26
C PHE A 377 4.66 -9.35 -20.97
N GLY A 378 5.55 -9.63 -21.91
CA GLY A 378 6.98 -9.33 -21.83
C GLY A 378 7.82 -10.37 -21.08
N ASN A 379 7.26 -11.53 -20.73
CA ASN A 379 8.05 -12.59 -20.10
C ASN A 379 8.79 -13.41 -21.16
N HIS A 380 10.05 -13.74 -20.87
CA HIS A 380 10.78 -14.73 -21.66
C HIS A 380 10.32 -16.14 -21.28
N VAL A 381 9.79 -16.86 -22.26
CA VAL A 381 9.32 -18.23 -22.10
C VAL A 381 10.22 -19.16 -22.91
N LEU A 382 10.72 -20.21 -22.25
CA LEU A 382 11.36 -21.34 -22.93
C LEU A 382 10.44 -22.54 -22.84
N SER A 383 10.00 -23.06 -23.98
CA SER A 383 9.29 -24.32 -24.04
C SER A 383 10.13 -25.35 -24.76
N PHE A 384 10.16 -26.56 -24.20
CA PHE A 384 10.98 -27.63 -24.75
C PHE A 384 10.32 -28.99 -24.61
N GLN A 385 10.68 -29.88 -25.51
CA GLN A 385 10.26 -31.28 -25.50
C GLN A 385 11.48 -32.18 -25.50
N ILE A 386 11.47 -33.17 -24.62
CA ILE A 386 12.50 -34.18 -24.51
C ILE A 386 11.90 -35.51 -24.92
N SER A 387 12.42 -36.08 -26.00
CA SER A 387 12.13 -37.45 -26.43
C SER A 387 13.15 -38.35 -25.73
N GLN A 388 12.70 -39.19 -24.79
CA GLN A 388 13.51 -39.95 -23.82
C GLN A 388 14.10 -39.10 -22.66
N PRO A 389 13.24 -38.63 -21.72
CA PRO A 389 13.63 -37.84 -20.55
C PRO A 389 14.39 -38.59 -19.46
#